data_AF-A0A838IB62-F1
#
_entry.id   AF-A0A838IB62-F1
#
_cell.length_a   1.000
_cell.length_b   1.000
_cell.length_c   1.000
_cell.angle_alpha   90.00
_cell.angle_beta   90.00
_cell.angle_gamma   90.00
#
_symmetry.space_group_name_H-M   'P 1'
#
loop_
_entity.id
_entity.type
_entity.pdbx_description
1 polymer ?
#
loop_
_entity_poly.entity_id
_entity_poly.type
_entity_poly.pdbx_seq_one_letter_code
_entity_poly.pdbx_strand_id
1 'polypeptide(L)'
;MAVLVAVVVTIALVAVALGTSGSSMEAGGLRLERSQTEVTIYVEDPADNQASRADGRRTVLVECLDREDQLLVRSRQAWPFADTDSGTLDAHAHLPLDAASMGRLARCRVEGTDPVLESGTL
;
A
#
# COMPACT_ATOMS: atom_id res chain seq x y z
N MET A 1 54.44 -16.88 -47.84
CA MET A 1 54.10 -15.78 -46.92
C MET A 1 52.62 -15.51 -47.02
N ALA A 2 51.86 -15.80 -45.97
CA ALA A 2 50.49 -15.35 -45.80
C ALA A 2 50.20 -15.38 -44.30
N VAL A 3 50.01 -14.20 -43.72
CA VAL A 3 49.74 -13.97 -42.30
C VAL A 3 48.23 -13.94 -42.13
N LEU A 4 47.70 -14.79 -41.24
CA LEU A 4 46.30 -14.74 -40.82
C LEU A 4 46.28 -14.42 -39.32
N VAL A 5 46.23 -13.13 -38.99
CA VAL A 5 45.96 -12.66 -37.63
C VAL A 5 44.45 -12.80 -37.41
N ALA A 6 44.06 -13.82 -36.65
CA ALA A 6 42.69 -13.96 -36.18
C ALA A 6 42.50 -13.03 -34.97
N VAL A 7 41.84 -11.89 -35.18
CA VAL A 7 41.41 -11.00 -34.10
C VAL A 7 40.17 -11.61 -33.45
N VAL A 8 40.35 -12.20 -32.27
CA VAL A 8 39.24 -12.71 -31.45
C VAL A 8 38.65 -11.52 -30.67
N VAL A 9 37.51 -11.01 -31.13
CA VAL A 9 36.74 -10.01 -30.38
C VAL A 9 35.84 -10.75 -29.41
N THR A 10 36.23 -10.79 -28.13
CA THR A 10 35.38 -11.27 -27.04
C THR A 10 34.29 -10.24 -26.76
N ILE A 11 33.07 -10.49 -27.23
CA ILE A 11 31.90 -9.69 -26.87
C ILE A 11 31.44 -10.15 -25.48
N ALA A 12 31.78 -9.39 -24.44
CA ALA A 12 31.22 -9.58 -23.11
C ALA A 12 29.76 -9.09 -23.13
N LEU A 13 28.81 -10.03 -23.14
CA LEU A 13 27.40 -9.73 -22.89
C LEU A 13 27.22 -9.44 -21.40
N VAL A 14 27.28 -8.17 -21.03
CA VAL A 14 26.81 -7.71 -19.72
C VAL A 14 25.29 -7.81 -19.74
N ALA A 15 24.76 -8.90 -19.18
CA ALA A 15 23.35 -8.98 -18.82
C ALA A 15 23.12 -8.01 -17.66
N VAL A 16 22.83 -6.75 -17.98
CA VAL A 16 22.19 -5.86 -17.02
C VAL A 16 20.81 -6.46 -16.80
N ALA A 17 20.60 -7.04 -15.62
CA ALA A 17 19.27 -7.33 -15.15
C ALA A 17 18.52 -5.98 -15.16
N LEU A 18 17.76 -5.73 -16.23
CA LEU A 18 16.61 -4.87 -16.19
C LEU A 18 15.66 -5.54 -15.21
N GLY A 19 15.94 -5.33 -13.91
CA GLY A 19 14.95 -5.47 -12.88
C GLY A 19 13.80 -4.62 -13.39
N THR A 20 12.75 -5.30 -13.81
CA THR A 20 11.52 -4.66 -14.21
C THR A 20 11.19 -3.78 -13.02
N SER A 21 11.32 -2.48 -13.21
CA SER A 21 10.58 -1.51 -12.43
C SER A 21 9.14 -1.94 -12.60
N GLY A 22 8.69 -2.81 -11.69
CA GLY A 22 7.32 -2.85 -11.28
C GLY A 22 7.11 -1.45 -10.75
N SER A 23 6.75 -0.55 -11.66
CA SER A 23 5.88 0.54 -11.32
C SER A 23 4.76 -0.15 -10.57
N SER A 24 4.85 -0.11 -9.24
CA SER A 24 3.68 -0.15 -8.41
C SER A 24 2.74 0.80 -9.12
N MET A 25 1.73 0.24 -9.82
CA MET A 25 0.57 1.04 -10.17
C MET A 25 0.28 1.79 -8.89
N GLU A 26 0.26 3.13 -8.95
CA GLU A 26 -0.20 3.97 -7.85
C GLU A 26 -1.64 3.52 -7.56
N ALA A 27 -1.77 2.44 -6.81
CA ALA A 27 -2.94 2.11 -6.05
C ALA A 27 -3.13 3.33 -5.15
N GLY A 28 -4.34 3.89 -5.18
CA GLY A 28 -4.72 4.98 -4.31
C GLY A 28 -4.08 4.84 -2.92
N GLY A 29 -3.36 5.88 -2.51
CA GLY A 29 -2.55 5.84 -1.32
C GLY A 29 -3.42 5.89 -0.07
N LEU A 30 -3.01 5.14 0.97
CA LEU A 30 -3.49 5.37 2.32
C LEU A 30 -2.47 6.19 3.10
N ARG A 31 -2.95 7.23 3.80
CA ARG A 31 -2.18 7.98 4.79
C ARG A 31 -2.55 7.50 6.19
N LEU A 32 -1.55 7.23 7.02
CA LEU A 32 -1.73 6.71 8.37
C LEU A 32 -1.31 7.75 9.41
N GLU A 33 -2.18 8.03 10.37
CA GLU A 33 -1.86 8.80 11.57
C GLU A 33 -1.94 7.89 12.79
N ARG A 34 -0.90 7.92 13.64
CA ARG A 34 -0.79 7.05 14.81
C ARG A 34 -1.05 7.84 16.09
N SER A 35 -1.87 7.28 16.98
CA SER A 35 -1.95 7.68 18.38
C SER A 35 -1.37 6.57 19.27
N GLN A 36 -1.50 6.69 20.59
CA GLN A 36 -1.04 5.65 21.52
C GLN A 36 -1.86 4.36 21.45
N THR A 37 -3.13 4.45 21.02
CA THR A 37 -4.10 3.36 21.11
C THR A 37 -4.91 3.15 19.83
N GLU A 38 -4.67 3.95 18.80
CA GLU A 38 -5.38 3.83 17.53
C GLU A 38 -4.50 4.25 16.35
N VAL A 39 -4.83 3.73 15.19
CA VAL A 39 -4.38 4.28 13.91
C VAL A 39 -5.60 4.84 13.17
N THR A 40 -5.48 6.08 12.70
CA THR A 40 -6.45 6.73 11.82
C THR A 40 -5.98 6.56 10.39
N ILE A 41 -6.89 6.10 9.52
CA ILE A 41 -6.59 5.70 8.14
C ILE A 41 -7.37 6.59 7.19
N TYR A 42 -6.65 7.37 6.39
CA TYR A 42 -7.20 8.26 5.38
C TYR A 42 -6.94 7.68 4.00
N VAL A 43 -7.90 7.86 3.09
CA VAL A 43 -7.66 7.67 1.65
C VAL A 43 -7.13 9.00 1.12
N GLU A 44 -5.92 9.01 0.53
CA GLU A 44 -5.25 10.25 0.12
C GLU A 44 -5.99 10.97 -1.02
N ASP A 45 -6.47 10.21 -2.00
CA ASP A 45 -7.29 10.76 -3.08
C ASP A 45 -8.78 10.52 -2.76
N PRO A 46 -9.60 11.57 -2.58
CA PRO A 46 -11.05 11.43 -2.41
C PRO A 46 -11.73 10.67 -3.56
N ALA A 47 -11.15 10.67 -4.77
CA ALA A 47 -11.65 9.86 -5.89
C ALA A 47 -11.50 8.35 -5.64
N ASP A 48 -10.65 7.92 -4.73
CA ASP A 48 -10.53 6.52 -4.32
C ASP A 48 -11.45 6.15 -3.15
N ASN A 49 -12.03 7.14 -2.44
CA ASN A 49 -13.02 6.91 -1.38
C ASN A 49 -14.46 6.90 -1.95
N GLN A 50 -14.72 6.02 -2.92
CA GLN A 50 -16.01 5.93 -3.61
C GLN A 50 -16.62 4.53 -3.49
N ALA A 51 -17.96 4.45 -3.50
CA ALA A 51 -18.67 3.17 -3.40
C ALA A 51 -18.33 2.22 -4.56
N SER A 52 -18.05 2.76 -5.76
CA SER A 52 -17.64 2.01 -6.94
C SER A 52 -16.33 1.24 -6.74
N ARG A 53 -15.41 1.77 -5.92
CA ARG A 53 -14.14 1.09 -5.61
C ARG A 53 -14.36 -0.23 -4.89
N ALA A 54 -15.45 -0.37 -4.16
CA ALA A 54 -15.80 -1.61 -3.45
C ALA A 54 -16.90 -2.42 -4.14
N ASP A 55 -17.13 -2.23 -5.45
CA ASP A 55 -18.23 -2.86 -6.20
C ASP A 55 -19.60 -2.62 -5.54
N GLY A 56 -19.81 -1.41 -5.03
CA GLY A 56 -21.04 -1.01 -4.33
C GLY A 56 -21.23 -1.61 -2.93
N ARG A 57 -20.27 -2.38 -2.41
CA ARG A 57 -20.32 -2.89 -1.03
C ARG A 57 -20.27 -1.72 -0.04
N ARG A 58 -21.06 -1.85 1.02
CA ARG A 58 -21.14 -0.86 2.12
C ARG A 58 -20.10 -1.07 3.22
N THR A 59 -19.28 -2.11 3.09
CA THR A 59 -18.22 -2.43 4.04
C THR A 59 -17.01 -2.96 3.31
N VAL A 60 -15.85 -2.52 3.76
CA VAL A 60 -14.54 -3.03 3.36
C VAL A 60 -13.86 -3.67 4.55
N LEU A 61 -12.77 -4.37 4.29
CA LEU A 61 -11.95 -4.95 5.35
C LEU A 61 -10.64 -4.19 5.43
N VAL A 62 -10.33 -3.67 6.61
CA VAL A 62 -9.07 -3.00 6.88
C VAL A 62 -8.16 -3.97 7.60
N GLU A 63 -6.96 -4.17 7.07
CA GLU A 63 -5.91 -4.99 7.68
C GLU A 63 -4.67 -4.12 7.90
N CYS A 64 -4.07 -4.21 9.08
CA CYS A 64 -2.77 -3.61 9.35
C CYS A 64 -1.76 -4.69 9.69
N LEU A 65 -0.57 -4.53 9.11
CA LEU A 65 0.48 -5.54 9.06
C LEU A 65 1.78 -4.96 9.62
N ASP A 66 2.64 -5.82 10.15
CA ASP A 66 4.02 -5.46 10.45
C ASP A 66 4.95 -5.60 9.24
N ARG A 67 6.26 -5.44 9.45
CA ARG A 67 7.28 -5.50 8.40
C ARG A 67 7.49 -6.92 7.84
N GLU A 68 7.00 -7.93 8.55
CA GLU A 68 7.10 -9.34 8.17
C GLU A 68 5.78 -9.87 7.62
N ASP A 69 4.86 -8.97 7.25
CA ASP A 69 3.51 -9.27 6.76
C ASP A 69 2.62 -10.01 7.76
N GLN A 70 2.93 -9.92 9.06
CA GLN A 70 2.07 -10.51 10.08
C GLN A 70 0.91 -9.57 10.41
N LEU A 71 -0.27 -10.16 10.54
CA LEU A 71 -1.49 -9.44 10.88
C LEU A 71 -1.45 -8.93 12.33
N LEU A 72 -1.49 -7.60 12.47
CA LEU A 72 -1.60 -6.93 13.76
C LEU A 72 -3.06 -6.72 14.15
N VAL A 73 -3.88 -6.27 13.20
CA VAL A 73 -5.32 -6.04 13.41
C VAL A 73 -6.07 -6.15 12.10
N ARG A 74 -7.32 -6.62 12.20
CA ARG A 74 -8.27 -6.74 11.11
C ARG A 74 -9.65 -6.30 11.57
N SER A 75 -10.29 -5.40 10.82
CA SER A 75 -11.64 -4.94 11.13
C SER A 75 -12.47 -4.71 9.88
N ARG A 76 -13.78 -4.94 9.97
CA ARG A 76 -14.73 -4.49 8.94
C ARG A 76 -15.09 -3.04 9.21
N GLN A 77 -14.96 -2.20 8.20
CA GLN A 77 -15.28 -0.77 8.29
C GLN A 77 -16.39 -0.42 7.31
N ALA A 78 -17.17 0.61 7.65
CA ALA A 78 -18.12 1.19 6.71
C ALA A 78 -17.38 1.73 5.48
N TRP A 79 -18.03 1.67 4.32
CA TRP A 79 -17.47 2.18 3.07
C TRP A 79 -18.53 2.94 2.25
N PRO A 80 -18.19 4.07 1.62
CA PRO A 80 -16.94 4.84 1.77
C PRO A 80 -16.66 5.24 3.22
N PHE A 81 -15.41 5.54 3.54
CA PHE A 81 -15.12 6.21 4.81
C PHE A 81 -15.89 7.53 4.86
N ALA A 82 -16.34 7.89 6.05
CA ALA A 82 -17.06 9.14 6.28
C ALA A 82 -16.17 10.06 7.11
N ASP A 83 -16.37 11.36 6.93
CA ASP A 83 -15.90 12.35 7.89
C ASP A 83 -16.85 12.32 9.09
N THR A 84 -16.32 11.95 10.26
CA THR A 84 -17.05 11.90 11.52
C THR A 84 -16.87 13.16 12.37
N ASP A 85 -16.12 14.13 11.86
CA ASP A 85 -15.55 15.26 12.61
C ASP A 85 -16.12 16.60 12.10
N SER A 86 -17.37 16.57 11.64
CA SER A 86 -18.17 17.75 11.29
C SER A 86 -17.53 18.67 10.24
N GLY A 87 -16.83 18.12 9.25
CA GLY A 87 -16.19 18.87 8.17
C GLY A 87 -14.77 19.31 8.46
N THR A 88 -14.17 18.87 9.58
CA THR A 88 -12.84 19.34 10.00
C THR A 88 -11.69 18.44 9.58
N LEU A 89 -11.97 17.16 9.26
CA LEU A 89 -10.99 16.19 8.80
C LEU A 89 -11.45 15.52 7.51
N ASP A 90 -10.50 15.01 6.73
CA ASP A 90 -10.81 14.16 5.58
C ASP A 90 -11.46 12.86 6.06
N ALA A 91 -12.31 12.25 5.24
CA ALA A 91 -12.98 11.00 5.59
C ALA A 91 -11.99 9.88 5.95
N HIS A 92 -12.22 9.20 7.08
CA HIS A 92 -11.26 8.25 7.63
C HIS A 92 -11.91 7.09 8.39
N ALA A 93 -11.08 6.10 8.73
CA ALA A 93 -11.45 5.02 9.62
C ALA A 93 -10.52 4.99 10.84
N HIS A 94 -11.12 4.79 12.01
CA HIS A 94 -10.40 4.54 13.25
C HIS A 94 -10.23 3.05 13.47
N LEU A 95 -9.00 2.63 13.76
CA LEU A 95 -8.70 1.26 14.08
C LEU A 95 -7.96 1.17 15.42
N PRO A 96 -8.63 0.70 16.48
CA PRO A 96 -7.99 0.47 17.77
C PRO A 96 -6.84 -0.52 17.62
N LEU A 97 -5.70 -0.19 18.22
CA LEU A 97 -4.49 -1.00 18.19
C LEU A 97 -3.75 -0.85 19.52
N ASP A 98 -3.39 -1.96 20.16
CA ASP A 98 -2.64 -1.92 21.40
C ASP A 98 -1.23 -1.34 21.19
N ALA A 99 -0.62 -0.82 22.26
CA ALA A 99 0.67 -0.13 22.18
C ALA A 99 1.80 -1.03 21.64
N ALA A 100 1.78 -2.34 21.91
CA ALA A 100 2.81 -3.25 21.41
C ALA A 100 2.67 -3.46 19.90
N SER A 101 1.43 -3.59 19.41
CA SER A 101 1.13 -3.69 17.98
C SER A 101 1.38 -2.37 17.25
N MET A 102 1.09 -1.23 17.88
CA MET A 102 1.41 0.10 17.33
C MET A 102 2.92 0.27 17.05
N GLY A 103 3.78 -0.23 17.95
CA GLY A 103 5.23 -0.20 17.77
C GLY A 103 5.75 -1.07 16.61
N ARG A 104 4.95 -2.02 16.13
CA ARG A 104 5.29 -2.91 15.01
C ARG A 104 4.60 -2.53 13.69
N LEU A 105 3.58 -1.67 13.74
CA LEU A 105 2.78 -1.27 12.60
C LEU A 105 3.66 -0.75 11.45
N ALA A 106 3.64 -1.44 10.32
CA ALA A 106 4.41 -1.07 9.13
C ALA A 106 3.53 -0.49 8.02
N ARG A 107 2.34 -1.07 7.80
CA ARG A 107 1.39 -0.63 6.79
C ARG A 107 -0.03 -1.07 7.10
N CYS A 108 -1.00 -0.45 6.43
CA CYS A 108 -2.37 -0.94 6.38
C CYS A 108 -2.83 -1.04 4.92
N ARG A 109 -3.85 -1.87 4.70
CA ARG A 109 -4.52 -2.04 3.40
C ARG A 109 -6.02 -2.15 3.56
N VAL A 110 -6.75 -1.68 2.55
CA VAL A 110 -8.19 -1.81 2.45
C VAL A 110 -8.51 -2.89 1.42
N GLU A 111 -8.85 -4.07 1.94
CA GLU A 111 -9.32 -5.21 1.18
C GLU A 111 -10.78 -5.03 0.76
N GLY A 112 -11.09 -5.56 -0.42
CA GLY A 112 -12.41 -5.40 -1.01
C GLY A 112 -12.58 -4.08 -1.77
N THR A 113 -11.50 -3.34 -2.04
CA THR A 113 -11.46 -2.34 -3.11
C THR A 113 -10.74 -2.88 -4.34
N ASP A 114 -10.99 -2.30 -5.52
CA ASP A 114 -10.26 -2.60 -6.75
C ASP A 114 -9.73 -1.31 -7.42
N PRO A 115 -8.39 -1.15 -7.53
CA PRO A 115 -7.37 -1.95 -6.85
C PRO A 115 -7.45 -1.82 -5.31
N VAL A 116 -6.80 -2.75 -4.62
CA VAL A 116 -6.57 -2.69 -3.17
C VAL A 116 -5.87 -1.37 -2.85
N LEU A 117 -6.37 -0.64 -1.86
CA LEU A 117 -5.70 0.57 -1.37
C LEU A 117 -4.70 0.17 -0.29
N GLU A 118 -3.47 0.69 -0.36
CA GLU A 118 -2.43 0.37 0.62
C GLU A 118 -1.68 1.64 1.03
N SER A 119 -1.18 1.67 2.26
CA SER A 119 -0.26 2.71 2.69
C SER A 119 1.14 2.44 2.16
N GLY A 120 1.93 3.50 1.99
CA GLY A 120 3.38 3.36 1.87
C GLY A 120 3.96 2.58 3.07
N THR A 121 5.08 1.91 2.86
CA THR A 121 5.82 1.28 3.96
C THR A 121 6.46 2.37 4.82
N LEU A 122 6.20 2.32 6.13
CA LEU A 122 6.66 3.31 7.12
C LEU A 122 8.10 3.08 7.61
#